data_AF-T0JX69-F1
#
_entry.id   AF-T0JX69-F1
#
_cell.length_a   1.000
_cell.length_b   1.000
_cell.length_c   1.000
_cell.angle_alpha   90.00
_cell.angle_beta   90.00
_cell.angle_gamma   90.00
#
_symmetry.space_group_name_H-M   'P 1'
#
loop_
_entity.id
_entity.type
_entity.pdbx_description
1 polymer ?
#
loop_
_entity_poly.entity_id
_entity_poly.type
_entity_poly.pdbx_seq_one_letter_code
_entity_poly.pdbx_strand_id
1 'polypeptide(L)'
;MSSNSAMASSITLPVEEVHHVNPELSLTPPARTFFPMSSRNSSTHTLVVSEPAHEAPTSVASTHDSDDDEDEITVPDKKGNRAYRYVRWNFGSVYRRIFTLAFLANIACLIFVILNSVLTGAALTPQTCATAVSANILAALFIRNEHTVNAMFKVFVLFPAKAPLSIRRAFAKVYSYGGIHSGCGVASLFWFVLFLVVLTAEMDRPSTALRAYILLDSYLIGLLLFLIIAFAHPRARVLLHNWFEGTHRFLGWSVVLLFWALVMMLAEDYADAANIPYAASVVMTPSFWMLIVITALVAYPWTRLRLRDVEAEAMSAHVVKLNFDYADVHYGQAVRLTDAPLRETHAFAVIPNPAAPTAADAEKGQPKGLSNAGKKGFSVLVSNAGDWTDKIIKNPPKKIWTRGVPQYGVLRVAGLFEPCIVIATGSGIGPCLSLFVQKPDHPVRIIWSTQRPAETYGQAVIDTIYKADPNAVIIDTKKTGRPDLVAITYRIWESSRRQAGIAQIENTGGKKMGPCEAVVIISNQKVTRKVVYGLESRGIPAYGAIFDS
;
A
#
# COMPACT_ATOMS: atom_id res chain seq x y z
N MET A 1 -40.73 32.91 -54.32
CA MET A 1 -41.25 33.23 -52.97
C MET A 1 -40.04 33.47 -52.07
N SER A 2 -39.28 34.56 -52.26
CA SER A 2 -39.42 35.89 -51.60
C SER A 2 -39.49 35.77 -50.06
N SER A 3 -38.41 35.97 -49.30
CA SER A 3 -37.78 37.24 -48.89
C SER A 3 -38.57 38.06 -47.87
N ASN A 4 -37.82 38.60 -46.89
CA ASN A 4 -38.10 39.76 -46.02
C ASN A 4 -39.03 39.50 -44.81
N SER A 5 -38.78 39.93 -43.56
CA SER A 5 -38.01 41.01 -42.90
C SER A 5 -39.00 41.89 -42.12
N ALA A 6 -38.69 42.06 -40.82
CA ALA A 6 -38.96 43.21 -39.94
C ALA A 6 -40.40 43.62 -39.57
N MET A 7 -40.62 43.72 -38.27
CA MET A 7 -41.05 45.00 -37.69
C MET A 7 -40.35 45.24 -36.35
N ALA A 8 -39.80 46.44 -36.24
CA ALA A 8 -39.06 46.99 -35.12
C ALA A 8 -39.98 47.88 -34.27
N SER A 9 -39.64 48.06 -32.99
CA SER A 9 -39.95 49.29 -32.27
C SER A 9 -38.71 49.75 -31.52
N SER A 10 -38.15 50.86 -32.00
CA SER A 10 -37.08 51.67 -31.42
C SER A 10 -37.61 52.46 -30.22
N ILE A 11 -36.86 52.51 -29.12
CA ILE A 11 -36.78 53.70 -28.25
C ILE A 11 -35.33 53.88 -27.78
N THR A 12 -34.89 55.13 -27.87
CA THR A 12 -33.57 55.72 -27.78
C THR A 12 -32.98 55.76 -26.37
N LEU A 13 -31.65 55.83 -26.32
CA LEU A 13 -30.73 55.93 -25.17
C LEU A 13 -31.06 57.04 -24.15
N PRO A 14 -30.45 56.96 -22.95
CA PRO A 14 -29.48 57.99 -22.61
C PRO A 14 -28.11 57.44 -22.21
N VAL A 15 -27.10 58.22 -22.61
CA VAL A 15 -25.69 58.11 -22.23
C VAL A 15 -25.53 58.71 -20.84
N GLU A 16 -24.87 58.00 -19.91
CA GLU A 16 -24.20 58.66 -18.79
C GLU A 16 -23.02 57.85 -18.22
N GLU A 17 -21.87 58.52 -18.30
CA GLU A 17 -20.69 58.54 -17.43
C GLU A 17 -19.97 57.24 -16.99
N VAL A 18 -18.75 57.14 -17.52
CA VAL A 18 -17.66 56.28 -17.07
C VAL A 18 -17.16 56.74 -15.71
N HIS A 19 -17.56 56.04 -14.64
CA HIS A 19 -16.84 56.08 -13.37
C HIS A 19 -15.72 55.03 -13.37
N HIS A 20 -14.49 55.52 -13.51
CA HIS A 20 -13.29 54.77 -13.14
C HIS A 20 -13.30 54.52 -11.62
N VAL A 21 -13.63 53.29 -11.22
CA VAL A 21 -13.37 52.79 -9.87
C VAL A 21 -12.28 51.75 -9.98
N ASN A 22 -11.09 52.09 -9.49
CA ASN A 22 -9.99 51.17 -9.27
C ASN A 22 -10.45 50.08 -8.28
N PRO A 23 -10.42 48.78 -8.63
CA PRO A 23 -10.47 47.75 -7.62
C PRO A 23 -9.09 47.67 -6.98
N GLU A 24 -8.96 48.14 -5.75
CA GLU A 24 -7.84 47.79 -4.88
C GLU A 24 -7.74 46.27 -4.81
N LEU A 25 -6.70 45.75 -5.45
CA LEU A 25 -6.30 44.36 -5.37
C LEU A 25 -5.90 44.09 -3.91
N SER A 26 -6.78 43.44 -3.16
CA SER A 26 -6.43 42.83 -1.87
C SER A 26 -5.39 41.74 -2.14
N LEU A 27 -4.11 42.12 -2.03
CA LEU A 27 -2.97 41.23 -2.09
C LEU A 27 -3.00 40.34 -0.83
N THR A 28 -3.55 39.14 -0.98
CA THR A 28 -3.21 38.02 -0.08
C THR A 28 -1.68 37.85 -0.05
N PRO A 29 -1.06 37.66 1.12
CA PRO A 29 0.39 37.53 1.22
C PRO A 29 0.87 36.31 0.40
N PRO A 30 2.07 36.38 -0.20
CA PRO A 30 2.56 35.33 -1.09
C PRO A 30 2.81 34.02 -0.33
N ALA A 31 2.50 32.92 -1.00
CA ALA A 31 2.81 31.56 -0.58
C ALA A 31 4.31 31.42 -0.26
N ARG A 32 4.63 30.79 0.88
CA ARG A 32 6.00 30.46 1.31
C ARG A 32 6.70 29.62 0.23
N THR A 33 7.64 30.23 -0.48
CA THR A 33 8.50 29.57 -1.47
C THR A 33 9.78 29.06 -0.81
N PHE A 34 9.92 27.74 -0.73
CA PHE A 34 11.16 27.07 -0.32
C PHE A 34 12.23 27.19 -1.43
N PHE A 35 13.36 27.85 -1.15
CA PHE A 35 14.55 27.85 -2.03
C PHE A 35 15.68 27.08 -1.34
N PRO A 36 16.17 25.94 -1.87
CA PRO A 36 17.43 25.37 -1.42
C PRO A 36 18.58 26.08 -2.13
N MET A 37 19.46 26.77 -1.37
CA MET A 37 20.71 27.30 -1.89
C MET A 37 21.63 26.18 -2.38
N SER A 38 22.18 26.39 -3.57
CA SER A 38 23.18 25.56 -4.24
C SER A 38 24.52 25.60 -3.49
N SER A 39 25.00 24.46 -2.96
CA SER A 39 26.35 24.35 -2.42
C SER A 39 27.37 24.26 -3.55
N ARG A 40 28.07 25.37 -3.82
CA ARG A 40 29.31 25.39 -4.59
C ARG A 40 30.50 25.40 -3.64
N ASN A 41 31.42 24.48 -3.95
CA ASN A 41 32.87 24.56 -3.83
C ASN A 41 33.58 23.74 -2.75
N SER A 42 34.63 23.13 -3.30
CA SER A 42 35.60 22.19 -2.77
C SER A 42 36.85 22.95 -2.32
N SER A 43 37.46 22.39 -1.27
CA SER A 43 38.90 22.29 -1.00
C SER A 43 39.76 23.50 -0.61
N THR A 44 40.50 23.25 0.48
CA THR A 44 41.96 23.44 0.75
C THR A 44 42.48 24.60 1.61
N HIS A 45 43.23 24.18 2.65
CA HIS A 45 44.39 24.76 3.36
C HIS A 45 44.26 25.83 4.48
N THR A 46 44.46 25.32 5.70
CA THR A 46 45.28 25.70 6.89
C THR A 46 45.92 27.10 7.12
N LEU A 47 45.96 27.46 8.44
CA LEU A 47 46.86 28.37 9.23
C LEU A 47 46.47 29.86 9.27
N VAL A 48 46.58 30.68 10.35
CA VAL A 48 46.81 30.60 11.83
C VAL A 48 46.75 32.08 12.34
N VAL A 49 46.10 32.36 13.50
CA VAL A 49 46.39 33.39 14.57
C VAL A 49 46.45 34.89 14.13
N SER A 50 45.87 35.91 14.78
CA SER A 50 45.80 36.33 16.20
C SER A 50 44.83 37.54 16.36
N GLU A 51 44.20 37.65 17.54
CA GLU A 51 43.52 38.84 18.14
C GLU A 51 44.54 39.94 18.58
N PRO A 52 44.16 41.15 19.12
CA PRO A 52 42.91 41.50 19.84
C PRO A 52 42.29 42.92 19.67
N ALA A 53 41.08 43.03 20.24
CA ALA A 53 40.42 44.16 20.93
C ALA A 53 40.10 45.49 20.19
N HIS A 54 38.81 45.83 20.10
CA HIS A 54 38.22 46.99 20.81
C HIS A 54 36.68 47.04 20.67
N GLU A 55 36.05 47.33 21.81
CA GLU A 55 34.79 48.08 22.05
C GLU A 55 33.46 47.69 21.39
N ALA A 56 32.52 47.32 22.26
CA ALA A 56 31.09 47.18 21.97
C ALA A 56 30.40 48.54 21.73
N PRO A 57 29.31 48.54 20.95
CA PRO A 57 28.13 49.26 21.41
C PRO A 57 26.84 48.43 21.31
N THR A 58 26.11 48.47 22.43
CA THR A 58 24.65 48.57 22.56
C THR A 58 23.73 47.64 21.77
N SER A 59 23.11 46.75 22.54
CA SER A 59 21.92 45.96 22.25
C SER A 59 20.77 46.79 21.67
N VAL A 60 20.37 46.46 20.44
CA VAL A 60 19.01 46.66 19.95
C VAL A 60 18.40 45.27 19.84
N ALA A 61 17.33 45.04 20.59
CA ALA A 61 16.60 43.78 20.63
C ALA A 61 16.09 43.41 19.23
N SER A 62 16.77 42.47 18.58
CA SER A 62 16.19 41.72 17.46
C SER A 62 15.25 40.69 18.04
N THR A 63 13.96 40.87 17.76
CA THR A 63 12.96 39.83 17.82
C THR A 63 13.50 38.59 17.11
N HIS A 64 13.76 37.51 17.85
CA HIS A 64 14.06 36.20 17.29
C HIS A 64 12.87 35.76 16.43
N ASP A 65 13.04 35.78 15.12
CA ASP A 65 12.13 35.13 14.18
C ASP A 65 12.35 33.62 14.35
N SER A 66 11.37 32.91 14.89
CA SER A 66 11.44 31.45 15.13
C SER A 66 11.53 30.61 13.86
N ASP A 67 11.44 31.24 12.68
CA ASP A 67 11.50 30.59 11.38
C ASP A 67 12.96 30.32 10.91
N ASP A 68 13.96 31.06 11.41
CA ASP A 68 15.38 30.84 11.04
C ASP A 68 15.96 29.53 11.64
N ASP A 69 15.40 29.05 12.76
CA ASP A 69 15.86 27.84 13.46
C ASP A 69 15.44 26.52 12.77
N GLU A 70 14.41 26.53 11.91
CA GLU A 70 13.91 25.30 11.26
C GLU A 70 14.81 24.84 10.10
N ASP A 71 15.40 25.78 9.36
CA ASP A 71 16.30 25.46 8.24
C ASP A 71 17.68 24.98 8.71
N GLU A 72 18.05 25.26 9.96
CA GLU A 72 19.32 24.84 10.58
C GLU A 72 19.30 23.41 11.14
N ILE A 73 18.14 22.73 11.15
CA ILE A 73 18.06 21.34 11.62
C ILE A 73 18.75 20.39 10.63
N THR A 74 20.01 20.10 10.92
CA THR A 74 20.82 19.13 10.17
C THR A 74 20.31 17.70 10.40
N VAL A 75 20.21 16.94 9.31
CA VAL A 75 19.79 15.54 9.37
C VAL A 75 20.93 14.72 9.96
N PRO A 76 20.73 14.03 11.09
CA PRO A 76 21.80 13.29 11.75
C PRO A 76 22.27 12.13 10.88
N ASP A 77 23.45 11.62 11.20
CA ASP A 77 23.93 10.39 10.58
C ASP A 77 23.07 9.17 10.94
N LYS A 78 23.13 8.16 10.06
CA LYS A 78 22.40 6.91 10.27
C LYS A 78 23.03 6.13 11.41
N LYS A 79 22.22 5.64 12.35
CA LYS A 79 22.68 4.89 13.53
C LYS A 79 23.35 3.55 13.11
N GLY A 80 24.46 3.23 13.77
CA GLY A 80 25.23 1.98 13.60
C GLY A 80 26.04 1.91 12.29
N ASN A 81 26.84 0.86 12.14
CA ASN A 81 27.68 0.65 10.95
C ASN A 81 26.87 0.15 9.72
N ARG A 82 27.49 0.16 8.53
CA ARG A 82 26.83 -0.24 7.27
C ARG A 82 26.34 -1.70 7.31
N ALA A 83 27.11 -2.60 7.92
CA ALA A 83 26.76 -4.02 8.05
C ALA A 83 25.52 -4.22 8.94
N TYR A 84 25.48 -3.60 10.11
CA TYR A 84 24.33 -3.62 11.02
C TYR A 84 23.06 -3.13 10.33
N ARG A 85 23.13 -1.99 9.61
CA ARG A 85 21.96 -1.46 8.89
C ARG A 85 21.49 -2.40 7.79
N TYR A 86 22.40 -3.06 7.08
CA TYR A 86 22.05 -4.05 6.08
C TYR A 86 21.34 -5.26 6.71
N VAL A 87 21.88 -5.82 7.79
CA VAL A 87 21.25 -6.93 8.51
C VAL A 87 19.90 -6.52 9.10
N ARG A 88 19.81 -5.37 9.78
CA ARG A 88 18.59 -4.95 10.49
C ARG A 88 17.43 -4.56 9.58
N TRP A 89 17.70 -3.89 8.46
CA TRP A 89 16.66 -3.26 7.62
C TRP A 89 16.48 -3.92 6.25
N ASN A 90 17.51 -4.61 5.72
CA ASN A 90 17.36 -5.37 4.48
C ASN A 90 16.98 -6.83 4.76
N PHE A 91 17.88 -7.59 5.40
CA PHE A 91 17.62 -9.00 5.72
C PHE A 91 16.56 -9.16 6.81
N GLY A 92 16.67 -8.39 7.88
CA GLY A 92 15.76 -8.35 9.01
C GLY A 92 14.55 -7.44 8.82
N SER A 93 14.12 -7.17 7.58
CA SER A 93 12.82 -6.53 7.35
C SER A 93 11.69 -7.39 7.91
N VAL A 94 10.60 -6.79 8.40
CA VAL A 94 9.53 -7.52 9.09
C VAL A 94 8.92 -8.60 8.18
N TYR A 95 8.72 -8.29 6.90
CA TYR A 95 8.30 -9.26 5.88
C TYR A 95 9.20 -10.50 5.87
N ARG A 96 10.53 -10.31 5.81
CA ARG A 96 11.48 -11.42 5.76
C ARG A 96 11.55 -12.18 7.08
N ARG A 97 11.39 -11.51 8.22
CA ARG A 97 11.28 -12.20 9.52
C ARG A 97 10.07 -13.12 9.56
N ILE A 98 8.90 -12.62 9.16
CA ILE A 98 7.67 -13.41 9.11
C ILE A 98 7.83 -14.59 8.13
N PHE A 99 8.41 -14.35 6.95
CA PHE A 99 8.78 -15.40 6.01
C PHE A 99 9.69 -16.46 6.64
N THR A 100 10.79 -16.03 7.27
CA THR A 100 11.76 -16.93 7.88
C THR A 100 11.14 -17.72 9.03
N LEU A 101 10.27 -17.11 9.84
CA LEU A 101 9.55 -17.82 10.90
C LEU A 101 8.62 -18.90 10.33
N ALA A 102 7.79 -18.56 9.33
CA ALA A 102 6.91 -19.52 8.68
C ALA A 102 7.69 -20.66 7.99
N PHE A 103 8.80 -20.33 7.34
CA PHE A 103 9.66 -21.31 6.66
C PHE A 103 10.41 -22.20 7.66
N LEU A 104 11.05 -21.64 8.69
CA LEU A 104 11.79 -22.41 9.69
C LEU A 104 10.86 -23.30 10.52
N ALA A 105 9.63 -22.87 10.83
CA ALA A 105 8.64 -23.73 11.47
C ALA A 105 8.36 -24.97 10.62
N ASN A 106 8.22 -24.81 9.30
CA ASN A 106 8.07 -25.93 8.37
C ASN A 106 9.31 -26.84 8.32
N ILE A 107 10.51 -26.26 8.27
CA ILE A 107 11.75 -27.03 8.29
C ILE A 107 11.90 -27.81 9.60
N ALA A 108 11.53 -27.23 10.75
CA ALA A 108 11.52 -27.92 12.02
C ALA A 108 10.53 -29.09 12.03
N CYS A 109 9.31 -28.91 11.51
CA CYS A 109 8.35 -30.00 11.34
C CYS A 109 8.87 -31.08 10.39
N LEU A 110 9.52 -30.69 9.28
CA LEU A 110 10.10 -31.62 8.32
C LEU A 110 11.21 -32.46 8.94
N ILE A 111 12.14 -31.84 9.66
CA ILE A 111 13.20 -32.53 10.41
C ILE A 111 12.59 -33.46 11.45
N PHE A 112 11.60 -33.00 12.22
CA PHE A 112 10.93 -33.80 13.23
C PHE A 112 10.28 -35.06 12.62
N VAL A 113 9.56 -34.93 11.51
CA VAL A 113 8.90 -36.05 10.83
C VAL A 113 9.92 -37.05 10.27
N ILE A 114 11.02 -36.57 9.68
CA ILE A 114 12.10 -37.43 9.19
C ILE A 114 12.78 -38.17 10.35
N LEU A 115 13.14 -37.46 11.42
CA LEU A 115 13.75 -38.07 12.60
C LEU A 115 12.83 -39.08 13.26
N ASN A 116 11.54 -38.77 13.39
CA ASN A 116 10.56 -39.71 13.93
C ASN A 116 10.48 -40.97 13.05
N SER A 117 10.48 -40.83 11.73
CA SER A 117 10.49 -41.97 10.80
C SER A 117 11.73 -42.85 10.97
N VAL A 118 12.91 -42.24 11.07
CA VAL A 118 14.19 -42.96 11.27
C VAL A 118 14.27 -43.63 12.65
N LEU A 119 13.83 -42.95 13.71
CA LEU A 119 13.96 -43.43 15.09
C LEU A 119 12.92 -44.49 15.45
N THR A 120 11.69 -44.36 14.98
CA THR A 120 10.60 -45.29 15.29
C THR A 120 10.43 -46.39 14.25
N GLY A 121 11.09 -46.26 13.09
CA GLY A 121 10.87 -47.12 11.94
C GLY A 121 9.51 -46.92 11.26
N ALA A 122 8.69 -45.96 11.72
CA ALA A 122 7.42 -45.65 11.07
C ALA A 122 7.67 -45.07 9.68
N ALA A 123 7.18 -45.74 8.64
CA ALA A 123 7.39 -45.30 7.27
C ALA A 123 6.74 -43.93 7.03
N LEU A 124 7.52 -42.98 6.51
CA LEU A 124 6.99 -41.73 6.00
C LEU A 124 6.17 -42.03 4.73
N THR A 125 4.89 -41.67 4.74
CA THR A 125 3.99 -41.97 3.62
C THR A 125 3.83 -40.77 2.68
N PRO A 126 3.61 -41.00 1.36
CA PRO A 126 3.27 -39.93 0.43
C PRO A 126 2.06 -39.09 0.90
N GLN A 127 1.05 -39.70 1.53
CA GLN A 127 -0.13 -39.02 2.05
C GLN A 127 0.22 -38.00 3.16
N THR A 128 1.18 -38.33 4.02
CA THR A 128 1.66 -37.41 5.07
C THR A 128 2.32 -36.18 4.45
N CYS A 129 3.18 -36.37 3.45
CA CYS A 129 3.82 -35.25 2.77
C CYS A 129 2.82 -34.41 1.97
N ALA A 130 1.87 -35.04 1.26
CA ALA A 130 0.80 -34.36 0.54
C ALA A 130 -0.09 -33.51 1.49
N THR A 131 -0.32 -34.00 2.70
CA THR A 131 -1.01 -33.24 3.76
C THR A 131 -0.23 -31.99 4.15
N ALA A 132 1.08 -32.10 4.36
CA ALA A 132 1.94 -30.96 4.68
C ALA A 132 2.01 -29.92 3.54
N VAL A 133 2.05 -30.38 2.28
CA VAL A 133 1.94 -29.51 1.08
C VAL A 133 0.60 -28.76 1.10
N SER A 134 -0.51 -29.49 1.25
CA SER A 134 -1.87 -28.92 1.27
C SER A 134 -2.03 -27.88 2.37
N ALA A 135 -1.51 -28.14 3.57
CA ALA A 135 -1.58 -27.22 4.71
C ALA A 135 -0.83 -25.91 4.43
N ASN A 136 0.34 -25.98 3.79
CA ASN A 136 1.10 -24.80 3.41
C ASN A 136 0.42 -23.99 2.30
N ILE A 137 -0.11 -24.65 1.26
CA ILE A 137 -0.87 -23.97 0.20
C ILE A 137 -2.11 -23.29 0.81
N LEU A 138 -2.86 -23.99 1.66
CA LEU A 138 -4.02 -23.45 2.35
C LEU A 138 -3.65 -22.21 3.17
N ALA A 139 -2.60 -22.28 3.99
CA ALA A 139 -2.13 -21.14 4.78
C ALA A 139 -1.71 -19.96 3.88
N ALA A 140 -1.02 -20.24 2.77
CA ALA A 140 -0.58 -19.24 1.81
C ALA A 140 -1.75 -18.52 1.12
N LEU A 141 -2.84 -19.23 0.79
CA LEU A 141 -4.05 -18.62 0.22
C LEU A 141 -4.88 -17.91 1.28
N PHE A 142 -5.05 -18.51 2.45
CA PHE A 142 -5.87 -17.98 3.53
C PHE A 142 -5.40 -16.60 3.98
N ILE A 143 -4.09 -16.39 4.14
CA ILE A 143 -3.53 -15.09 4.56
C ILE A 143 -3.68 -14.00 3.48
N ARG A 144 -3.87 -14.39 2.22
CA ARG A 144 -4.14 -13.47 1.10
C ARG A 144 -5.62 -13.24 0.85
N ASN A 145 -6.51 -13.97 1.53
CA ASN A 145 -7.94 -13.75 1.42
C ASN A 145 -8.31 -12.36 1.96
N GLU A 146 -9.18 -11.67 1.23
CA GLU A 146 -9.54 -10.27 1.47
C GLU A 146 -10.21 -10.06 2.84
N HIS A 147 -10.99 -11.05 3.31
CA HIS A 147 -11.60 -11.02 4.65
C HIS A 147 -10.58 -11.28 5.74
N THR A 148 -9.65 -12.21 5.53
CA THR A 148 -8.55 -12.46 6.46
C THR A 148 -7.71 -11.21 6.64
N VAL A 149 -7.32 -10.56 5.54
CA VAL A 149 -6.57 -9.29 5.60
C VAL A 149 -7.40 -8.23 6.33
N ASN A 150 -8.67 -8.06 5.97
CA ASN A 150 -9.52 -7.08 6.62
C ASN A 150 -9.71 -7.34 8.13
N ALA A 151 -9.84 -8.61 8.53
CA ALA A 151 -9.92 -9.02 9.92
C ALA A 151 -8.61 -8.70 10.67
N MET A 152 -7.45 -9.01 10.07
CA MET A 152 -6.15 -8.66 10.66
C MET A 152 -6.03 -7.15 10.89
N PHE A 153 -6.37 -6.32 9.90
CA PHE A 153 -6.34 -4.86 10.10
C PHE A 153 -7.33 -4.41 11.18
N LYS A 154 -8.53 -5.00 11.29
CA LYS A 154 -9.44 -4.68 12.40
C LYS A 154 -8.81 -5.02 13.76
N VAL A 155 -8.25 -6.22 13.90
CA VAL A 155 -7.63 -6.71 15.14
C VAL A 155 -6.40 -5.88 15.54
N PHE A 156 -5.50 -5.60 14.60
CA PHE A 156 -4.21 -4.94 14.90
C PHE A 156 -4.26 -3.41 14.84
N VAL A 157 -5.24 -2.81 14.16
CA VAL A 157 -5.33 -1.34 14.02
C VAL A 157 -6.48 -0.74 14.82
N LEU A 158 -7.67 -1.36 14.85
CA LEU A 158 -8.86 -0.74 15.46
C LEU A 158 -8.92 -0.97 16.97
N PHE A 159 -8.80 -2.21 17.43
CA PHE A 159 -8.86 -2.55 18.86
C PHE A 159 -7.71 -1.94 19.70
N PRO A 160 -6.46 -1.88 19.23
CA PRO A 160 -5.32 -1.47 20.05
C PRO A 160 -5.01 0.02 19.99
N ALA A 161 -5.90 0.87 19.46
CA ALA A 161 -5.62 2.30 19.26
C ALA A 161 -5.25 3.05 20.57
N LYS A 162 -5.69 2.55 21.72
CA LYS A 162 -5.36 3.09 23.06
C LYS A 162 -4.14 2.45 23.73
N ALA A 163 -3.49 1.49 23.08
CA ALA A 163 -2.33 0.80 23.64
C ALA A 163 -1.09 1.73 23.70
N PRO A 164 -0.11 1.42 24.57
CA PRO A 164 1.18 2.11 24.58
C PRO A 164 1.82 2.19 23.19
N LEU A 165 2.54 3.28 22.92
CA LEU A 165 3.12 3.57 21.60
C LEU A 165 4.05 2.45 21.09
N SER A 166 4.76 1.74 21.97
CA SER A 166 5.56 0.57 21.60
C SER A 166 4.75 -0.56 20.96
N ILE A 167 3.57 -0.84 21.50
CA ILE A 167 2.64 -1.86 20.99
C ILE A 167 2.04 -1.40 19.66
N ARG A 168 1.56 -0.15 19.60
CA ARG A 168 1.02 0.44 18.35
C ARG A 168 2.05 0.40 17.22
N ARG A 169 3.31 0.72 17.52
CA ARG A 169 4.42 0.65 16.57
C ARG A 169 4.67 -0.77 16.02
N ALA A 170 4.54 -1.79 16.87
CA ALA A 170 4.68 -3.18 16.46
C ALA A 170 3.49 -3.62 15.58
N PHE A 171 2.26 -3.31 15.99
CA PHE A 171 1.05 -3.68 15.27
C PHE A 171 0.90 -2.97 13.93
N ALA A 172 1.41 -1.75 13.80
CA ALA A 172 1.46 -1.04 12.53
C ALA A 172 2.23 -1.79 11.43
N LYS A 173 3.04 -2.82 11.75
CA LYS A 173 3.71 -3.67 10.75
C LYS A 173 2.82 -4.78 10.17
N VAL A 174 1.53 -4.84 10.54
CA VAL A 174 0.55 -5.85 10.07
C VAL A 174 0.52 -6.04 8.56
N TYR A 175 0.75 -4.97 7.78
CA TYR A 175 0.80 -5.02 6.31
C TYR A 175 1.94 -5.89 5.74
N SER A 176 2.81 -6.46 6.60
CA SER A 176 3.87 -7.41 6.24
C SER A 176 3.40 -8.88 6.18
N TYR A 177 2.09 -9.14 6.27
CA TYR A 177 1.51 -10.49 6.25
C TYR A 177 1.88 -11.33 5.02
N GLY A 178 2.27 -10.70 3.90
CA GLY A 178 2.77 -11.38 2.71
C GLY A 178 3.98 -12.29 2.95
N GLY A 179 4.73 -12.06 4.05
CA GLY A 179 5.79 -12.96 4.49
C GLY A 179 5.29 -14.39 4.76
N ILE A 180 4.09 -14.56 5.33
CA ILE A 180 3.48 -15.87 5.60
C ILE A 180 3.19 -16.57 4.26
N HIS A 181 2.55 -15.85 3.32
CA HIS A 181 2.24 -16.36 2.00
C HIS A 181 3.47 -16.90 1.28
N SER A 182 4.53 -16.09 1.20
CA SER A 182 5.78 -16.53 0.56
C SER A 182 6.47 -17.66 1.35
N GLY A 183 6.47 -17.62 2.68
CA GLY A 183 7.12 -18.61 3.52
C GLY A 183 6.50 -19.99 3.37
N CYS A 184 5.16 -20.06 3.45
CA CYS A 184 4.39 -21.27 3.21
C CYS A 184 4.48 -21.71 1.73
N GLY A 185 4.47 -20.78 0.77
CA GLY A 185 4.63 -21.12 -0.66
C GLY A 185 5.97 -21.81 -0.97
N VAL A 186 7.08 -21.30 -0.41
CA VAL A 186 8.39 -21.96 -0.56
C VAL A 186 8.45 -23.27 0.23
N ALA A 187 7.92 -23.30 1.45
CA ALA A 187 7.85 -24.53 2.24
C ALA A 187 7.06 -25.64 1.54
N SER A 188 5.97 -25.29 0.85
CA SER A 188 5.18 -26.22 0.05
C SER A 188 6.02 -26.93 -1.01
N LEU A 189 6.95 -26.22 -1.67
CA LEU A 189 7.86 -26.85 -2.65
C LEU A 189 8.81 -27.85 -1.97
N PHE A 190 9.35 -27.53 -0.79
CA PHE A 190 10.25 -28.45 -0.07
C PHE A 190 9.53 -29.71 0.39
N TRP A 191 8.32 -29.56 0.94
CA TRP A 191 7.47 -30.70 1.28
C TRP A 191 7.10 -31.53 0.04
N PHE A 192 6.90 -30.88 -1.10
CA PHE A 192 6.60 -31.57 -2.35
C PHE A 192 7.82 -32.31 -2.93
N VAL A 193 9.03 -31.77 -2.75
CA VAL A 193 10.27 -32.48 -3.07
C VAL A 193 10.42 -33.72 -2.19
N LEU A 194 10.16 -33.60 -0.88
CA LEU A 194 10.15 -34.77 0.02
C LEU A 194 9.09 -35.80 -0.39
N PHE A 195 7.89 -35.34 -0.75
CA PHE A 195 6.83 -36.18 -1.31
C PHE A 195 7.32 -36.97 -2.53
N LEU A 196 7.98 -36.31 -3.49
CA LEU A 196 8.55 -36.96 -4.66
C LEU A 196 9.61 -38.00 -4.28
N VAL A 197 10.52 -37.67 -3.37
CA VAL A 197 11.56 -38.61 -2.91
C VAL A 197 10.94 -39.87 -2.29
N VAL A 198 9.95 -39.71 -1.41
CA VAL A 198 9.24 -40.84 -0.79
C VAL A 198 8.51 -41.66 -1.84
N LEU A 199 7.77 -41.02 -2.73
CA LEU A 199 7.00 -41.69 -3.78
C LEU A 199 7.91 -42.46 -4.76
N THR A 200 9.04 -41.89 -5.15
CA THR A 200 10.04 -42.52 -6.03
C THR A 200 10.77 -43.66 -5.31
N ALA A 201 11.02 -43.56 -4.00
CA ALA A 201 11.63 -44.64 -3.22
C ALA A 201 10.72 -45.87 -3.12
N GLU A 202 9.39 -45.73 -3.28
CA GLU A 202 8.44 -46.85 -3.31
C GLU A 202 8.35 -47.53 -4.69
N MET A 203 9.19 -47.15 -5.67
CA MET A 203 9.17 -47.71 -7.03
C MET A 203 9.54 -49.19 -7.14
N ASP A 204 10.14 -49.79 -6.10
CA ASP A 204 10.43 -51.22 -6.07
C ASP A 204 9.17 -52.09 -5.89
N ARG A 205 8.00 -51.47 -5.62
CA ARG A 205 6.71 -52.16 -5.64
C ARG A 205 6.26 -52.45 -7.08
N PRO A 206 5.47 -53.52 -7.32
CA PRO A 206 4.90 -53.78 -8.64
C PRO A 206 4.20 -52.54 -9.19
N SER A 207 4.63 -52.07 -10.36
CA SER A 207 4.09 -50.85 -10.97
C SER A 207 2.72 -51.15 -11.59
N THR A 208 1.68 -50.56 -11.00
CA THR A 208 0.34 -50.52 -11.59
C THR A 208 0.23 -49.31 -12.51
N ALA A 209 -0.73 -49.32 -13.44
CA ALA A 209 -1.03 -48.16 -14.27
C ALA A 209 -1.35 -46.92 -13.41
N LEU A 210 -2.11 -47.10 -12.32
CA LEU A 210 -2.42 -46.05 -11.35
C LEU A 210 -1.15 -45.40 -10.77
N ARG A 211 -0.18 -46.20 -10.31
CA ARG A 211 1.09 -45.68 -9.78
C ARG A 211 1.90 -44.91 -10.81
N ALA A 212 1.88 -45.33 -12.08
CA ALA A 212 2.52 -44.58 -13.16
C ALA A 212 1.88 -43.20 -13.37
N TYR A 213 0.54 -43.11 -13.30
CA TYR A 213 -0.17 -41.83 -13.38
C TYR A 213 0.10 -40.94 -12.17
N ILE A 214 0.13 -41.50 -10.95
CA ILE A 214 0.51 -40.77 -9.73
C ILE A 214 1.91 -40.17 -9.90
N LEU A 215 2.90 -40.93 -10.35
CA LEU A 215 4.26 -40.43 -10.58
C LEU A 215 4.29 -39.32 -11.64
N LEU A 216 3.65 -39.52 -12.79
CA LEU A 216 3.59 -38.53 -13.87
C LEU A 216 2.99 -37.21 -13.38
N ASP A 217 1.83 -37.27 -12.74
CA ASP A 217 1.12 -36.11 -12.21
C ASP A 217 1.96 -35.40 -11.13
N SER A 218 2.63 -36.17 -10.27
CA SER A 218 3.51 -35.64 -9.24
C SER A 218 4.69 -34.87 -9.81
N TYR A 219 5.41 -35.42 -10.80
CA TYR A 219 6.51 -34.71 -11.44
C TYR A 219 6.04 -33.45 -12.18
N LEU A 220 4.87 -33.49 -12.80
CA LEU A 220 4.26 -32.33 -13.44
C LEU A 220 3.97 -31.23 -12.41
N ILE A 221 3.31 -31.55 -11.29
CA ILE A 221 3.05 -30.60 -10.19
C ILE A 221 4.37 -30.03 -9.66
N GLY A 222 5.39 -30.87 -9.45
CA GLY A 222 6.71 -30.45 -8.99
C GLY A 222 7.37 -29.43 -9.93
N LEU A 223 7.31 -29.68 -11.24
CA LEU A 223 7.79 -28.76 -12.27
C LEU A 223 7.02 -27.42 -12.22
N LEU A 224 5.69 -27.47 -12.14
CA LEU A 224 4.86 -26.26 -12.09
C LEU A 224 5.13 -25.43 -10.83
N LEU A 225 5.23 -26.06 -9.66
CA LEU A 225 5.58 -25.40 -8.40
C LEU A 225 6.97 -24.76 -8.48
N PHE A 226 7.95 -25.46 -9.05
CA PHE A 226 9.29 -24.91 -9.27
C PHE A 226 9.25 -23.66 -10.16
N LEU A 227 8.54 -23.72 -11.29
CA LEU A 227 8.39 -22.58 -12.19
C LEU A 227 7.73 -21.38 -11.49
N ILE A 228 6.65 -21.61 -10.72
CA ILE A 228 5.99 -20.55 -9.95
C ILE A 228 6.99 -19.87 -9.00
N ILE A 229 7.80 -20.65 -8.26
CA ILE A 229 8.79 -20.10 -7.33
C ILE A 229 9.93 -19.38 -8.06
N ALA A 230 10.38 -19.90 -9.21
CA ALA A 230 11.42 -19.27 -10.03
C ALA A 230 11.00 -17.87 -10.51
N PHE A 231 9.77 -17.73 -11.03
CA PHE A 231 9.22 -16.43 -11.42
C PHE A 231 8.90 -15.53 -10.21
N ALA A 232 8.54 -16.11 -9.06
CA ALA A 232 8.32 -15.39 -7.82
C ALA A 232 9.62 -14.86 -7.17
N HIS A 233 10.80 -15.31 -7.63
CA HIS A 233 12.07 -14.83 -7.10
C HIS A 233 12.17 -13.29 -7.23
N PRO A 234 12.58 -12.55 -6.17
CA PRO A 234 12.45 -11.08 -6.12
C PRO A 234 13.06 -10.32 -7.31
N ARG A 235 14.16 -10.83 -7.89
CA ARG A 235 14.76 -10.23 -9.09
C ARG A 235 13.93 -10.52 -10.35
N ALA A 236 13.52 -11.77 -10.54
CA ALA A 236 12.75 -12.18 -11.71
C ALA A 236 11.39 -11.50 -11.74
N ARG A 237 10.69 -11.45 -10.60
CA ARG A 237 9.42 -10.77 -10.43
C ARG A 237 9.46 -9.29 -10.84
N VAL A 238 10.52 -8.56 -10.49
CA VAL A 238 10.64 -7.13 -10.82
C VAL A 238 10.95 -6.93 -12.31
N LEU A 239 11.78 -7.80 -12.90
CA LEU A 239 12.17 -7.70 -14.31
C LEU A 239 11.09 -8.22 -15.27
N LEU A 240 10.34 -9.24 -14.85
CA LEU A 240 9.38 -10.00 -15.66
C LEU A 240 7.98 -9.95 -15.03
N HIS A 241 7.56 -8.80 -14.54
CA HIS A 241 6.33 -8.62 -13.76
C HIS A 241 5.09 -9.25 -14.40
N ASN A 242 4.84 -8.95 -15.68
CA ASN A 242 3.66 -9.47 -16.39
C ASN A 242 3.70 -11.01 -16.55
N TRP A 243 4.88 -11.58 -16.79
CA TRP A 243 5.06 -13.03 -16.84
C TRP A 243 4.89 -13.68 -15.47
N PHE A 244 5.42 -13.06 -14.41
CA PHE A 244 5.18 -13.50 -13.05
C PHE A 244 3.68 -13.52 -12.73
N GLU A 245 2.92 -12.46 -13.03
CA GLU A 245 1.48 -12.41 -12.75
C GLU A 245 0.72 -13.52 -13.49
N GLY A 246 1.05 -13.74 -14.77
CA GLY A 246 0.44 -14.78 -15.59
C GLY A 246 0.79 -16.19 -15.11
N THR A 247 2.08 -16.48 -14.92
CA THR A 247 2.55 -17.80 -14.47
C THR A 247 2.01 -18.14 -13.09
N HIS A 248 2.07 -17.22 -12.13
CA HIS A 248 1.56 -17.46 -10.77
C HIS A 248 0.05 -17.76 -10.77
N ARG A 249 -0.72 -17.11 -11.66
CA ARG A 249 -2.16 -17.34 -11.80
C ARG A 249 -2.49 -18.66 -12.48
N PHE A 250 -2.05 -18.82 -13.74
CA PHE A 250 -2.48 -19.95 -14.57
C PHE A 250 -1.82 -21.25 -14.13
N LEU A 251 -0.52 -21.24 -13.81
CA LEU A 251 0.12 -22.45 -13.27
C LEU A 251 -0.40 -22.77 -11.88
N GLY A 252 -0.75 -21.76 -11.07
CA GLY A 252 -1.40 -21.96 -9.78
C GLY A 252 -2.74 -22.70 -9.91
N TRP A 253 -3.57 -22.36 -10.90
CA TRP A 253 -4.82 -23.08 -11.17
C TRP A 253 -4.57 -24.50 -11.65
N SER A 254 -3.62 -24.69 -12.55
CA SER A 254 -3.21 -26.02 -13.01
C SER A 254 -2.74 -26.89 -11.85
N VAL A 255 -1.90 -26.35 -10.95
CA VAL A 255 -1.44 -27.06 -9.75
C VAL A 255 -2.61 -27.48 -8.87
N VAL A 256 -3.62 -26.63 -8.64
CA VAL A 256 -4.79 -27.01 -7.82
C VAL A 256 -5.57 -28.15 -8.47
N LEU A 257 -5.80 -28.10 -9.79
CA LEU A 257 -6.50 -29.16 -10.53
C LEU A 257 -5.75 -30.50 -10.51
N LEU A 258 -4.45 -30.47 -10.79
CA LEU A 258 -3.60 -31.65 -10.74
C LEU A 258 -3.51 -32.20 -9.32
N PHE A 259 -3.42 -31.33 -8.31
CA PHE A 259 -3.34 -31.78 -6.92
C PHE A 259 -4.64 -32.43 -6.42
N TRP A 260 -5.80 -32.03 -6.97
CA TRP A 260 -7.05 -32.79 -6.82
C TRP A 260 -6.92 -34.19 -7.40
N ALA A 261 -6.45 -34.33 -8.64
CA ALA A 261 -6.25 -35.64 -9.26
C ALA A 261 -5.27 -36.49 -8.42
N LEU A 262 -4.13 -35.94 -8.02
CA LEU A 262 -3.13 -36.60 -7.18
C LEU A 262 -3.73 -37.13 -5.87
N VAL A 263 -4.49 -36.30 -5.15
CA VAL A 263 -5.10 -36.71 -3.87
C VAL A 263 -6.14 -37.81 -4.07
N MET A 264 -6.95 -37.73 -5.12
CA MET A 264 -7.95 -38.76 -5.42
C MET A 264 -7.30 -40.10 -5.81
N MET A 265 -6.21 -40.06 -6.58
CA MET A 265 -5.45 -41.26 -6.97
C MET A 265 -4.68 -41.86 -5.78
N LEU A 266 -4.09 -41.03 -4.91
CA LEU A 266 -3.42 -41.49 -3.68
C LEU A 266 -4.40 -42.13 -2.68
N ALA A 267 -5.65 -41.66 -2.65
CA ALA A 267 -6.70 -42.25 -1.84
C ALA A 267 -7.13 -43.62 -2.39
N GLU A 268 -7.13 -43.80 -3.72
CA GLU A 268 -7.42 -45.07 -4.37
C GLU A 268 -6.32 -46.10 -4.11
N ASP A 269 -5.05 -45.73 -4.34
CA ASP A 269 -3.90 -46.60 -4.07
C ASP A 269 -3.84 -47.04 -2.59
N TYR A 270 -4.21 -46.15 -1.67
CA TYR A 270 -4.33 -46.50 -0.24
C TYR A 270 -5.53 -47.40 0.06
N ALA A 271 -6.69 -47.14 -0.57
CA ALA A 271 -7.90 -47.94 -0.37
C ALA A 271 -7.68 -49.40 -0.78
N ASP A 272 -7.04 -49.61 -1.94
CA ASP A 272 -6.68 -50.93 -2.45
C ASP A 272 -5.67 -51.64 -1.53
N ALA A 273 -4.63 -50.93 -1.08
CA ALA A 273 -3.62 -51.48 -0.20
C ALA A 273 -4.15 -51.85 1.20
N ALA A 274 -5.07 -51.04 1.74
CA ALA A 274 -5.66 -51.24 3.06
C ALA A 274 -6.97 -52.07 3.03
N ASN A 275 -7.44 -52.44 1.84
CA ASN A 275 -8.70 -53.16 1.60
C ASN A 275 -9.91 -52.47 2.28
N ILE A 276 -10.03 -51.15 2.12
CA ILE A 276 -11.14 -50.34 2.62
C ILE A 276 -11.93 -49.72 1.46
N PRO A 277 -13.21 -49.34 1.66
CA PRO A 277 -13.97 -48.65 0.63
C PRO A 277 -13.30 -47.33 0.22
N TYR A 278 -13.23 -47.05 -1.08
CA TYR A 278 -12.63 -45.82 -1.62
C TYR A 278 -13.17 -44.55 -0.97
N ALA A 279 -14.49 -44.46 -0.79
CA ALA A 279 -15.13 -43.31 -0.15
C ALA A 279 -14.63 -43.07 1.29
N ALA A 280 -14.35 -44.13 2.04
CA ALA A 280 -13.80 -44.02 3.40
C ALA A 280 -12.37 -43.46 3.35
N SER A 281 -11.54 -43.94 2.43
CA SER A 281 -10.16 -43.44 2.21
C SER A 281 -10.14 -41.93 1.88
N VAL A 282 -11.02 -41.48 0.99
CA VAL A 282 -11.14 -40.07 0.61
C VAL A 282 -11.52 -39.20 1.82
N VAL A 283 -12.52 -39.60 2.60
CA VAL A 283 -12.99 -38.83 3.78
C VAL A 283 -11.93 -38.77 4.88
N MET A 284 -11.16 -39.85 5.06
CA MET A 284 -10.06 -39.92 6.03
C MET A 284 -8.83 -39.10 5.62
N THR A 285 -8.73 -38.70 4.35
CA THR A 285 -7.57 -37.97 3.82
C THR A 285 -7.67 -36.47 4.14
N PRO A 286 -6.79 -35.88 4.98
CA PRO A 286 -6.90 -34.46 5.35
C PRO A 286 -6.71 -33.51 4.16
N SER A 287 -5.86 -33.88 3.20
CA SER A 287 -5.63 -33.12 1.95
C SER A 287 -6.91 -32.88 1.17
N PHE A 288 -7.86 -33.81 1.18
CA PHE A 288 -9.15 -33.67 0.50
C PHE A 288 -9.93 -32.47 1.04
N TRP A 289 -10.08 -32.37 2.35
CA TRP A 289 -10.78 -31.24 2.99
C TRP A 289 -10.06 -29.92 2.80
N MET A 290 -8.72 -29.92 2.91
CA MET A 290 -7.92 -28.72 2.64
C MET A 290 -8.05 -28.26 1.19
N LEU A 291 -8.12 -29.18 0.23
CA LEU A 291 -8.34 -28.88 -1.18
C LEU A 291 -9.74 -28.28 -1.44
N ILE A 292 -10.78 -28.74 -0.75
CA ILE A 292 -12.12 -28.09 -0.81
C ILE A 292 -12.01 -26.63 -0.40
N VAL A 293 -11.34 -26.34 0.72
CA VAL A 293 -11.17 -24.98 1.22
C VAL A 293 -10.28 -24.15 0.27
N ILE A 294 -9.19 -24.72 -0.25
CA ILE A 294 -8.31 -24.08 -1.25
C ILE A 294 -9.13 -23.70 -2.49
N THR A 295 -9.90 -24.63 -3.06
CA THR A 295 -10.74 -24.37 -4.23
C THR A 295 -11.77 -23.28 -3.95
N ALA A 296 -12.43 -23.32 -2.78
CA ALA A 296 -13.36 -22.27 -2.37
C ALA A 296 -12.68 -20.89 -2.26
N LEU A 297 -11.46 -20.82 -1.69
CA LEU A 297 -10.68 -19.59 -1.58
C LEU A 297 -10.25 -19.05 -2.96
N VAL A 298 -9.88 -19.92 -3.90
CA VAL A 298 -9.54 -19.53 -5.29
C VAL A 298 -10.78 -19.04 -6.04
N ALA A 299 -11.92 -19.71 -5.89
CA ALA A 299 -13.17 -19.36 -6.56
C ALA A 299 -13.82 -18.09 -5.98
N TYR A 300 -13.65 -17.84 -4.67
CA TYR A 300 -14.35 -16.79 -3.95
C TYR A 300 -14.26 -15.39 -4.62
N PRO A 301 -13.08 -14.86 -4.99
CA PRO A 301 -13.00 -13.54 -5.63
C PRO A 301 -13.76 -13.45 -6.97
N TRP A 302 -13.89 -14.56 -7.70
CA TRP A 302 -14.63 -14.63 -8.97
C TRP A 302 -16.13 -14.55 -8.76
N THR A 303 -16.66 -15.14 -7.68
CA THR A 303 -18.08 -15.00 -7.32
C THR A 303 -18.47 -13.54 -7.05
N ARG A 304 -17.49 -12.70 -6.71
CA ARG A 304 -17.63 -11.26 -6.40
C ARG A 304 -17.24 -10.36 -7.57
N LEU A 305 -16.95 -10.91 -8.74
CA LEU A 305 -16.73 -10.12 -9.94
C LEU A 305 -18.07 -9.47 -10.36
N ARG A 306 -18.10 -8.14 -10.41
CA ARG A 306 -19.31 -7.36 -10.74
C ARG A 306 -18.95 -6.23 -11.69
N LEU A 307 -19.73 -6.10 -12.76
CA LEU A 307 -19.66 -4.95 -13.66
C LEU A 307 -20.40 -3.80 -12.98
N ARG A 308 -19.73 -2.68 -12.75
CA ARG A 308 -20.27 -1.51 -12.05
C ARG A 308 -20.32 -0.34 -12.98
N ASP A 309 -21.38 0.45 -12.87
CA ASP A 309 -21.47 1.75 -13.52
C ASP A 309 -20.47 2.72 -12.87
N VAL A 310 -19.91 3.61 -13.69
CA VAL A 310 -18.86 4.54 -13.31
C VAL A 310 -19.17 5.91 -13.89
N GLU A 311 -19.15 6.91 -13.02
CA GLU A 311 -19.19 8.31 -13.44
C GLU A 311 -17.75 8.85 -13.44
N ALA A 312 -17.20 9.04 -14.64
CA ALA A 312 -15.85 9.53 -14.82
C ALA A 312 -15.83 11.06 -14.91
N GLU A 313 -14.99 11.67 -14.08
CA GLU A 313 -14.72 13.11 -14.03
C GLU A 313 -13.26 13.33 -14.45
N ALA A 314 -13.05 13.88 -15.64
CA ALA A 314 -11.71 14.20 -16.13
C ALA A 314 -11.15 15.41 -15.38
N MET A 315 -10.08 15.21 -14.59
CA MET A 315 -9.46 16.30 -13.82
C MET A 315 -8.36 16.99 -14.61
N SER A 316 -7.54 16.21 -15.32
CA SER A 316 -6.48 16.70 -16.21
C SER A 316 -6.16 15.63 -17.26
N ALA A 317 -5.27 15.93 -18.21
CA ALA A 317 -4.75 14.94 -19.16
C ALA A 317 -3.95 13.80 -18.49
N HIS A 318 -3.65 13.92 -17.19
CA HIS A 318 -2.88 12.95 -16.42
C HIS A 318 -3.71 12.19 -15.38
N VAL A 319 -4.90 12.68 -15.02
CA VAL A 319 -5.71 12.13 -13.92
C VAL A 319 -7.19 12.14 -14.27
N VAL A 320 -7.84 11.00 -14.08
CA VAL A 320 -9.30 10.85 -14.10
C VAL A 320 -9.78 10.39 -12.73
N LYS A 321 -10.88 10.97 -12.25
CA LYS A 321 -11.58 10.56 -11.04
C LYS A 321 -12.77 9.70 -11.44
N LEU A 322 -12.83 8.49 -10.90
CA LEU A 322 -13.91 7.54 -11.14
C LEU A 322 -14.80 7.47 -9.90
N ASN A 323 -16.08 7.81 -10.04
CA ASN A 323 -17.05 7.80 -8.95
C ASN A 323 -17.92 6.53 -9.03
N PHE A 324 -18.16 5.94 -7.86
CA PHE A 324 -18.95 4.73 -7.65
C PHE A 324 -19.98 4.96 -6.53
N ASP A 325 -21.16 4.35 -6.64
CA ASP A 325 -22.28 4.53 -5.70
C ASP A 325 -22.70 3.21 -4.99
N TYR A 326 -22.07 2.10 -5.35
CA TYR A 326 -22.58 0.76 -4.98
C TYR A 326 -22.25 0.33 -3.54
N ALA A 327 -21.27 0.94 -2.87
CA ALA A 327 -20.81 0.53 -1.55
C ALA A 327 -20.21 1.68 -0.75
N ASP A 328 -20.34 1.60 0.58
CA ASP A 328 -19.59 2.44 1.50
C ASP A 328 -18.25 1.80 1.82
N VAL A 329 -17.25 2.65 1.95
CA VAL A 329 -15.86 2.24 2.18
C VAL A 329 -15.21 3.10 3.26
N HIS A 330 -14.05 2.66 3.72
CA HIS A 330 -13.29 3.30 4.77
C HIS A 330 -11.90 3.69 4.26
N TYR A 331 -11.32 4.69 4.91
CA TYR A 331 -9.98 5.18 4.62
C TYR A 331 -8.96 4.06 4.71
N GLY A 332 -8.00 4.12 3.80
CA GLY A 332 -6.96 3.10 3.67
C GLY A 332 -7.47 1.77 3.10
N GLN A 333 -8.68 1.69 2.55
CA GLN A 333 -9.08 0.56 1.69
C GLN A 333 -8.69 0.80 0.22
N ALA A 334 -8.61 -0.29 -0.53
CA ALA A 334 -8.42 -0.28 -1.98
C ALA A 334 -9.43 -1.20 -2.67
N VAL A 335 -9.90 -0.80 -3.84
CA VAL A 335 -10.73 -1.58 -4.74
C VAL A 335 -9.88 -2.11 -5.90
N ARG A 336 -10.23 -3.29 -6.40
CA ARG A 336 -9.58 -3.89 -7.58
C ARG A 336 -10.44 -3.65 -8.82
N LEU A 337 -9.88 -2.93 -9.79
CA LEU A 337 -10.51 -2.56 -11.05
C LEU A 337 -9.89 -3.32 -12.22
N THR A 338 -10.70 -3.67 -13.21
CA THR A 338 -10.25 -4.33 -14.43
C THR A 338 -11.23 -4.11 -15.58
N ASP A 339 -10.70 -4.03 -16.80
CA ASP A 339 -11.45 -4.12 -18.05
C ASP A 339 -11.32 -5.50 -18.71
N ALA A 340 -10.32 -6.29 -18.30
CA ALA A 340 -10.08 -7.67 -18.73
C ALA A 340 -9.83 -8.60 -17.52
N PRO A 341 -10.89 -9.11 -16.85
CA PRO A 341 -10.80 -9.81 -15.57
C PRO A 341 -9.84 -11.01 -15.52
N LEU A 342 -9.63 -11.70 -16.65
CA LEU A 342 -8.74 -12.86 -16.76
C LEU A 342 -7.27 -12.48 -17.03
N ARG A 343 -6.98 -11.22 -17.42
CA ARG A 343 -5.64 -10.76 -17.81
C ARG A 343 -5.00 -9.89 -16.76
N GLU A 344 -5.62 -8.78 -16.41
CA GLU A 344 -5.02 -7.78 -15.51
C GLU A 344 -6.02 -7.31 -14.48
N THR A 345 -5.54 -6.88 -13.31
CA THR A 345 -6.39 -6.30 -12.27
C THR A 345 -5.56 -5.37 -11.43
N HIS A 346 -5.99 -4.11 -11.35
CA HIS A 346 -5.24 -3.04 -10.74
C HIS A 346 -5.91 -2.58 -9.46
N ALA A 347 -5.14 -2.43 -8.38
CA ALA A 347 -5.66 -1.97 -7.10
C ALA A 347 -5.53 -0.46 -6.98
N PHE A 348 -6.63 0.22 -6.64
CA PHE A 348 -6.65 1.66 -6.42
C PHE A 348 -7.26 1.97 -5.05
N ALA A 349 -6.70 2.96 -4.36
CA ALA A 349 -7.29 3.38 -3.09
C ALA A 349 -8.62 4.09 -3.32
N VAL A 350 -9.52 3.87 -2.38
CA VAL A 350 -10.85 4.47 -2.38
C VAL A 350 -10.85 5.72 -1.52
N ILE A 351 -11.53 6.76 -2.00
CA ILE A 351 -11.79 8.00 -1.28
C ILE A 351 -13.30 7.98 -0.97
N PRO A 352 -13.70 7.72 0.28
CA PRO A 352 -15.10 7.76 0.67
C PRO A 352 -15.73 9.11 0.28
N ASN A 353 -17.01 9.08 -0.10
CA ASN A 353 -17.73 10.33 -0.28
C ASN A 353 -17.76 11.11 1.05
N PRO A 354 -17.61 12.45 1.02
CA PRO A 354 -17.68 13.27 2.22
C PRO A 354 -19.02 13.13 2.92
N ALA A 355 -19.05 13.29 4.24
CA ALA A 355 -20.30 13.40 4.98
C ALA A 355 -21.13 14.59 4.47
N ALA A 356 -22.45 14.53 4.63
CA ALA A 356 -23.32 15.66 4.29
C ALA A 356 -22.88 16.90 5.08
N PRO A 357 -22.80 18.09 4.46
CA PRO A 357 -22.45 19.31 5.17
C PRO A 357 -23.44 19.54 6.33
N THR A 358 -22.91 19.90 7.50
CA THR A 358 -23.74 20.30 8.63
C THR A 358 -24.35 21.69 8.38
N ALA A 359 -25.36 22.09 9.15
CA ALA A 359 -25.96 23.43 9.02
C ALA A 359 -24.91 24.56 9.12
N ALA A 360 -23.85 24.35 9.91
CA ALA A 360 -22.72 25.28 10.04
C ALA A 360 -21.78 25.30 8.81
N ASP A 361 -21.71 24.22 8.03
CA ASP A 361 -20.93 24.15 6.78
C ASP A 361 -21.69 24.78 5.60
N ALA A 362 -23.03 24.80 5.64
CA ALA A 362 -23.87 25.39 4.60
C ALA A 362 -23.73 26.93 4.52
N GLU A 363 -23.50 27.60 5.66
CA GLU A 363 -23.26 29.06 5.72
C GLU A 363 -21.93 29.48 5.08
N LYS A 364 -20.94 28.58 4.99
CA LYS A 364 -19.62 28.89 4.39
C LYS A 364 -19.53 28.62 2.88
N GLY A 365 -20.65 28.24 2.26
CA GLY A 365 -20.70 27.83 0.85
C GLY A 365 -20.16 26.43 0.64
N GLN A 366 -20.81 25.65 -0.24
CA GLN A 366 -20.34 24.32 -0.61
C GLN A 366 -18.95 24.45 -1.27
N PRO A 367 -17.91 23.73 -0.80
CA PRO A 367 -16.63 23.74 -1.49
C PRO A 367 -16.83 23.17 -2.90
N LYS A 368 -16.58 24.01 -3.92
CA LYS A 368 -16.61 23.63 -5.33
C LYS A 368 -15.55 22.53 -5.55
N GLY A 369 -15.96 21.26 -5.49
CA GLY A 369 -15.07 20.11 -5.66
C GLY A 369 -15.43 18.87 -4.84
N LEU A 370 -16.31 18.99 -3.83
CA LEU A 370 -16.86 17.85 -3.09
C LEU A 370 -18.15 17.36 -3.78
N SER A 371 -18.06 17.02 -5.06
CA SER A 371 -19.17 16.35 -5.75
C SER A 371 -19.52 15.07 -4.98
N ASN A 372 -20.80 14.91 -4.62
CA ASN A 372 -21.38 13.75 -3.91
C ASN A 372 -21.28 13.72 -2.37
N ALA A 373 -21.04 14.86 -1.70
CA ALA A 373 -21.19 14.93 -0.24
C ALA A 373 -22.58 14.46 0.23
N GLY A 374 -22.62 13.58 1.24
CA GLY A 374 -23.85 12.99 1.79
C GLY A 374 -24.45 11.85 0.95
N LYS A 375 -23.88 11.52 -0.21
CA LYS A 375 -24.33 10.40 -1.04
C LYS A 375 -23.52 9.14 -0.74
N LYS A 376 -24.19 7.99 -0.78
CA LYS A 376 -23.55 6.67 -0.72
C LYS A 376 -22.49 6.55 -1.81
N GLY A 377 -21.35 5.95 -1.50
CA GLY A 377 -20.33 5.65 -2.50
C GLY A 377 -18.92 6.13 -2.16
N PHE A 378 -18.07 6.09 -3.19
CA PHE A 378 -16.67 6.50 -3.12
C PHE A 378 -16.13 6.88 -4.48
N SER A 379 -15.00 7.57 -4.48
CA SER A 379 -14.25 7.91 -5.68
C SER A 379 -12.86 7.28 -5.69
N VAL A 380 -12.29 7.15 -6.88
CA VAL A 380 -10.96 6.62 -7.12
C VAL A 380 -10.20 7.57 -8.03
N LEU A 381 -8.97 7.94 -7.68
CA LEU A 381 -8.09 8.69 -8.56
C LEU A 381 -7.22 7.72 -9.37
N VAL A 382 -7.33 7.80 -10.70
CA VAL A 382 -6.51 7.05 -11.63
C VAL A 382 -5.56 8.03 -12.31
N SER A 383 -4.28 7.92 -12.00
CA SER A 383 -3.22 8.74 -12.59
C SER A 383 -2.36 7.92 -13.54
N ASN A 384 -1.83 8.56 -14.59
CA ASN A 384 -1.08 7.87 -15.62
C ASN A 384 0.24 7.29 -15.07
N ALA A 385 0.34 5.97 -15.06
CA ALA A 385 1.52 5.21 -14.60
C ALA A 385 1.89 4.04 -15.54
N GLY A 386 1.15 3.86 -16.64
CA GLY A 386 1.32 2.76 -17.59
C GLY A 386 0.12 2.61 -18.52
N ASP A 387 0.22 1.66 -19.44
CA ASP A 387 -0.69 1.49 -20.58
C ASP A 387 -2.16 1.38 -20.17
N TRP A 388 -2.46 0.61 -19.11
CA TRP A 388 -3.82 0.46 -18.60
C TRP A 388 -4.40 1.79 -18.09
N THR A 389 -3.65 2.52 -17.27
CA THR A 389 -4.09 3.80 -16.72
C THR A 389 -4.22 4.88 -17.80
N ASP A 390 -3.29 4.92 -18.76
CA ASP A 390 -3.32 5.84 -19.89
C ASP A 390 -4.58 5.61 -20.75
N LYS A 391 -4.91 4.34 -21.01
CA LYS A 391 -6.15 3.95 -21.71
C LYS A 391 -7.40 4.44 -20.98
N ILE A 392 -7.48 4.23 -19.66
CA ILE A 392 -8.63 4.63 -18.85
C ILE A 392 -8.77 6.16 -18.77
N ILE A 393 -7.65 6.90 -18.76
CA ILE A 393 -7.68 8.37 -18.75
C ILE A 393 -8.15 8.91 -20.11
N LYS A 394 -7.63 8.37 -21.22
CA LYS A 394 -7.98 8.82 -22.57
C LYS A 394 -9.41 8.47 -22.96
N ASN A 395 -9.88 7.30 -22.55
CA ASN A 395 -11.22 6.80 -22.85
C ASN A 395 -11.89 6.29 -21.57
N PRO A 396 -12.41 7.21 -20.72
CA PRO A 396 -13.02 6.81 -19.46
C PRO A 396 -14.24 5.90 -19.67
N PRO A 397 -14.26 4.71 -19.06
CA PRO A 397 -15.34 3.76 -19.28
C PRO A 397 -16.59 4.14 -18.49
N LYS A 398 -17.77 3.89 -19.07
CA LYS A 398 -19.05 4.01 -18.35
C LYS A 398 -19.29 2.85 -17.38
N LYS A 399 -18.63 1.71 -17.62
CA LYS A 399 -18.71 0.52 -16.79
C LYS A 399 -17.34 -0.13 -16.63
N ILE A 400 -17.02 -0.59 -15.42
CA ILE A 400 -15.77 -1.29 -15.14
C ILE A 400 -16.00 -2.48 -14.22
N TRP A 401 -15.20 -3.53 -14.35
CA TRP A 401 -15.30 -4.67 -13.46
C TRP A 401 -14.60 -4.36 -12.14
N THR A 402 -15.33 -4.58 -11.05
CA THR A 402 -14.78 -4.64 -9.69
C THR A 402 -14.62 -6.11 -9.29
N ARG A 403 -13.48 -6.46 -8.70
CA ARG A 403 -13.20 -7.83 -8.23
C ARG A 403 -12.98 -7.84 -6.72
N GLY A 404 -13.63 -8.78 -6.03
CA GLY A 404 -13.43 -8.97 -4.60
C GLY A 404 -14.17 -7.96 -3.72
N VAL A 405 -13.63 -7.69 -2.54
CA VAL A 405 -14.13 -6.71 -1.57
C VAL A 405 -13.06 -5.64 -1.31
N PRO A 406 -13.43 -4.40 -0.94
CA PRO A 406 -12.45 -3.40 -0.58
C PRO A 406 -11.53 -3.88 0.54
N GLN A 407 -10.23 -3.82 0.31
CA GLN A 407 -9.22 -4.41 1.20
C GLN A 407 -8.37 -3.32 1.86
N TYR A 408 -8.14 -3.41 3.17
CA TYR A 408 -7.26 -2.49 3.88
C TYR A 408 -5.80 -2.62 3.45
N GLY A 409 -5.14 -1.46 3.34
CA GLY A 409 -3.72 -1.30 3.02
C GLY A 409 -2.98 -0.49 4.07
N VAL A 410 -1.73 -0.14 3.76
CA VAL A 410 -0.80 0.47 4.72
C VAL A 410 -1.31 1.77 5.33
N LEU A 411 -2.03 2.62 4.58
CA LEU A 411 -2.52 3.89 5.11
C LEU A 411 -3.46 3.71 6.31
N ARG A 412 -4.12 2.55 6.42
CA ARG A 412 -5.00 2.26 7.56
C ARG A 412 -4.27 2.42 8.90
N VAL A 413 -2.96 2.12 8.95
CA VAL A 413 -2.14 2.22 10.17
C VAL A 413 -1.90 3.65 10.64
N ALA A 414 -2.15 4.67 9.80
CA ALA A 414 -2.07 6.08 10.23
C ALA A 414 -2.97 6.35 11.44
N GLY A 415 -4.16 5.73 11.47
CA GLY A 415 -5.09 5.87 12.60
C GLY A 415 -4.65 5.19 13.89
N LEU A 416 -3.48 4.55 13.94
CA LEU A 416 -2.85 4.16 15.20
C LEU A 416 -2.10 5.31 15.86
N PHE A 417 -1.82 6.42 15.18
CA PHE A 417 -0.84 7.42 15.62
C PHE A 417 -1.44 8.82 15.60
N GLU A 418 -1.31 9.54 16.72
CA GLU A 418 -1.91 10.86 16.89
C GLU A 418 -0.94 11.77 17.67
N PRO A 419 -0.25 12.73 17.02
CA PRO A 419 -0.22 13.03 15.59
C PRO A 419 0.69 12.11 14.74
N CYS A 420 0.41 12.01 13.43
CA CYS A 420 1.29 11.32 12.47
C CYS A 420 1.68 12.18 11.25
N ILE A 421 2.89 11.95 10.71
CA ILE A 421 3.32 12.60 9.46
C ILE A 421 2.91 11.73 8.28
N VAL A 422 2.10 12.27 7.37
CA VAL A 422 1.66 11.60 6.15
C VAL A 422 2.41 12.17 4.95
N ILE A 423 3.16 11.32 4.27
CA ILE A 423 3.94 11.67 3.08
C ILE A 423 3.27 11.07 1.85
N ALA A 424 3.00 11.89 0.85
CA ALA A 424 2.49 11.46 -0.44
C ALA A 424 3.44 11.92 -1.56
N THR A 425 3.59 11.10 -2.61
CA THR A 425 4.19 11.54 -3.87
C THR A 425 3.30 11.26 -5.06
N GLY A 426 3.13 12.23 -5.95
CA GLY A 426 2.26 12.10 -7.12
C GLY A 426 0.87 11.61 -6.71
N SER A 427 0.41 10.53 -7.35
CA SER A 427 -0.91 9.93 -7.13
C SER A 427 -1.07 9.26 -5.76
N GLY A 428 0.02 9.11 -5.00
CA GLY A 428 -0.03 8.65 -3.62
C GLY A 428 -0.86 9.55 -2.70
N ILE A 429 -1.24 10.75 -3.16
CA ILE A 429 -2.18 11.62 -2.45
C ILE A 429 -3.61 11.06 -2.41
N GLY A 430 -4.03 10.31 -3.44
CA GLY A 430 -5.39 9.75 -3.51
C GLY A 430 -5.75 8.90 -2.29
N PRO A 431 -4.93 7.89 -1.94
CA PRO A 431 -5.10 7.18 -0.68
C PRO A 431 -5.17 8.13 0.52
N CYS A 432 -4.25 9.10 0.65
CA CYS A 432 -4.20 10.02 1.79
C CYS A 432 -5.46 10.89 1.93
N LEU A 433 -6.06 11.32 0.81
CA LEU A 433 -7.34 12.05 0.82
C LEU A 433 -8.45 11.25 1.51
N SER A 434 -8.45 9.91 1.42
CA SER A 434 -9.42 9.07 2.12
C SER A 434 -9.39 9.28 3.63
N LEU A 435 -8.20 9.48 4.22
CA LEU A 435 -8.04 9.74 5.64
C LEU A 435 -8.56 11.14 6.00
N PHE A 436 -8.20 12.14 5.20
CA PHE A 436 -8.55 13.53 5.46
C PHE A 436 -10.06 13.80 5.29
N VAL A 437 -10.70 13.12 4.33
CA VAL A 437 -12.14 13.23 4.11
C VAL A 437 -12.92 12.49 5.19
N GLN A 438 -12.52 11.27 5.56
CA GLN A 438 -13.26 10.48 6.55
C GLN A 438 -12.97 10.90 8.01
N LYS A 439 -11.77 11.42 8.28
CA LYS A 439 -11.33 11.87 9.61
C LYS A 439 -10.68 13.26 9.51
N PRO A 440 -11.47 14.32 9.26
CA PRO A 440 -10.95 15.67 9.10
C PRO A 440 -10.20 16.15 10.34
N ASP A 441 -10.60 15.71 11.54
CA ASP A 441 -10.00 16.15 12.81
C ASP A 441 -8.80 15.31 13.26
N HIS A 442 -8.41 14.28 12.50
CA HIS A 442 -7.26 13.46 12.86
C HIS A 442 -5.98 14.31 12.79
N PRO A 443 -5.18 14.36 13.88
CA PRO A 443 -4.01 15.22 13.93
C PRO A 443 -2.90 14.67 13.02
N VAL A 444 -2.56 15.43 11.98
CA VAL A 444 -1.57 15.03 10.98
C VAL A 444 -0.69 16.20 10.58
N ARG A 445 0.53 15.87 10.13
CA ARG A 445 1.36 16.77 9.31
C ARG A 445 1.49 16.20 7.91
N ILE A 446 1.25 17.01 6.88
CA ILE A 446 1.18 16.54 5.50
C ILE A 446 2.39 17.03 4.70
N ILE A 447 3.05 16.10 4.01
CA ILE A 447 4.07 16.41 3.01
C ILE A 447 3.61 15.81 1.69
N TRP A 448 3.36 16.64 0.69
CA TRP A 448 3.00 16.18 -0.64
C TRP A 448 3.96 16.71 -1.70
N SER A 449 4.59 15.79 -2.43
CA SER A 449 5.54 16.12 -3.49
C SER A 449 5.03 15.61 -4.84
N THR A 450 4.72 16.51 -5.75
CA THR A 450 4.21 16.15 -7.09
C THR A 450 4.65 17.18 -8.14
N GLN A 451 4.45 16.88 -9.42
CA GLN A 451 4.57 17.88 -10.47
C GLN A 451 3.25 18.65 -10.59
N ARG A 452 3.32 19.98 -10.64
CA ARG A 452 2.19 20.88 -10.95
C ARG A 452 0.91 20.49 -10.21
N PRO A 453 0.90 20.52 -8.86
CA PRO A 453 -0.17 19.97 -8.03
C PRO A 453 -1.56 20.48 -8.42
N ALA A 454 -1.71 21.80 -8.54
CA ALA A 454 -2.99 22.45 -8.88
C ALA A 454 -3.47 22.09 -10.28
N GLU A 455 -2.60 22.14 -11.29
CA GLU A 455 -2.94 21.79 -12.67
C GLU A 455 -3.30 20.30 -12.84
N THR A 456 -2.66 19.42 -12.05
CA THR A 456 -2.78 17.96 -12.24
C THR A 456 -3.96 17.38 -11.47
N TYR A 457 -4.17 17.83 -10.22
CA TYR A 457 -5.16 17.28 -9.29
C TYR A 457 -6.27 18.27 -8.93
N GLY A 458 -6.20 19.52 -9.40
CA GLY A 458 -7.19 20.55 -9.13
C GLY A 458 -7.02 21.25 -7.79
N GLN A 459 -7.57 22.47 -7.69
CA GLN A 459 -7.50 23.30 -6.49
C GLN A 459 -8.22 22.68 -5.29
N ALA A 460 -9.33 21.98 -5.51
CA ALA A 460 -10.10 21.33 -4.45
C ALA A 460 -9.30 20.30 -3.63
N VAL A 461 -8.33 19.61 -4.27
CA VAL A 461 -7.43 18.68 -3.57
C VAL A 461 -6.48 19.44 -2.66
N ILE A 462 -5.95 20.57 -3.11
CA ILE A 462 -5.07 21.44 -2.32
C ILE A 462 -5.83 22.01 -1.12
N ASP A 463 -7.05 22.49 -1.34
CA ASP A 463 -7.90 23.04 -0.28
C ASP A 463 -8.23 21.98 0.77
N THR A 464 -8.47 20.73 0.34
CA THR A 464 -8.70 19.60 1.24
C THR A 464 -7.47 19.29 2.09
N ILE A 465 -6.26 19.39 1.52
CA ILE A 465 -5.00 19.19 2.24
C ILE A 465 -4.81 20.27 3.30
N TYR A 466 -4.96 21.55 2.95
CA TYR A 466 -4.81 22.65 3.90
C TYR A 466 -5.91 22.68 4.98
N LYS A 467 -7.11 22.19 4.65
CA LYS A 467 -8.16 21.97 5.66
C LYS A 467 -7.77 20.90 6.69
N ALA A 468 -7.06 19.85 6.25
CA ALA A 468 -6.61 18.79 7.13
C ALA A 468 -5.40 19.22 7.99
N ASP A 469 -4.42 19.88 7.37
CA ASP A 469 -3.22 20.44 7.99
C ASP A 469 -2.93 21.83 7.41
N PRO A 470 -3.22 22.93 8.15
CA PRO A 470 -2.93 24.29 7.70
C PRO A 470 -1.45 24.53 7.38
N ASN A 471 -0.55 23.76 8.00
CA ASN A 471 0.90 23.85 7.80
C ASN A 471 1.42 22.79 6.82
N ALA A 472 0.55 22.24 5.96
CA ALA A 472 0.93 21.24 4.98
C ALA A 472 2.01 21.75 4.03
N VAL A 473 3.02 20.91 3.78
CA VAL A 473 4.12 21.20 2.86
C VAL A 473 3.80 20.58 1.49
N ILE A 474 3.34 21.42 0.56
CA ILE A 474 3.07 21.04 -0.83
C ILE A 474 4.23 21.49 -1.73
N ILE A 475 4.91 20.54 -2.36
CA ILE A 475 6.12 20.76 -3.16
C ILE A 475 5.82 20.51 -4.63
N ASP A 476 5.88 21.57 -5.43
CA ASP A 476 5.86 21.49 -6.89
C ASP A 476 7.26 21.16 -7.44
N THR A 477 7.49 19.88 -7.67
CA THR A 477 8.77 19.35 -8.18
C THR A 477 9.14 19.84 -9.57
N LYS A 478 8.20 20.41 -10.34
CA LYS A 478 8.52 21.05 -11.61
C LYS A 478 9.26 22.37 -11.40
N LYS A 479 8.96 23.08 -10.31
CA LYS A 479 9.57 24.35 -9.92
C LYS A 479 10.82 24.15 -9.06
N THR A 480 10.75 23.27 -8.06
CA THR A 480 11.80 23.12 -7.04
C THR A 480 12.78 21.97 -7.31
N GLY A 481 12.52 21.14 -8.33
CA GLY A 481 13.20 19.85 -8.49
C GLY A 481 12.74 18.81 -7.46
N ARG A 482 13.41 17.65 -7.43
CA ARG A 482 13.05 16.54 -6.51
C ARG A 482 13.61 16.81 -5.11
N PRO A 483 12.76 16.94 -4.08
CA PRO A 483 13.21 17.27 -2.73
C PRO A 483 13.88 16.07 -2.04
N ASP A 484 14.70 16.34 -1.02
CA ASP A 484 15.07 15.30 -0.05
C ASP A 484 13.96 15.13 1.00
N LEU A 485 13.01 14.25 0.68
CA LEU A 485 11.89 13.92 1.57
C LEU A 485 12.36 13.40 2.94
N VAL A 486 13.55 12.81 3.05
CA VAL A 486 14.07 12.37 4.36
C VAL A 486 14.41 13.58 5.22
N ALA A 487 15.06 14.59 4.64
CA ALA A 487 15.44 15.80 5.34
C ALA A 487 14.21 16.60 5.79
N ILE A 488 13.28 16.86 4.86
CA ILE A 488 12.05 17.60 5.17
C ILE A 488 11.25 16.89 6.27
N THR A 489 11.09 15.57 6.16
CA THR A 489 10.37 14.80 7.20
C THR A 489 11.08 14.84 8.54
N TYR A 490 12.42 14.76 8.54
CA TYR A 490 13.20 14.82 9.77
C TYR A 490 13.04 16.18 10.48
N ARG A 491 13.05 17.28 9.72
CA ARG A 491 12.83 18.62 10.27
C ARG A 491 11.46 18.76 10.91
N ILE A 492 10.39 18.39 10.20
CA ILE A 492 9.03 18.40 10.74
C ILE A 492 8.90 17.51 11.98
N TRP A 493 9.53 16.34 11.95
CA TRP A 493 9.55 15.43 13.10
C TRP A 493 10.21 16.07 14.32
N GLU A 494 11.38 16.69 14.15
CA GLU A 494 12.14 17.31 15.23
C GLU A 494 11.47 18.59 15.75
N SER A 495 11.01 19.48 14.85
CA SER A 495 10.23 20.67 15.21
C SER A 495 9.02 20.31 16.05
N SER A 496 8.26 19.27 15.66
CA SER A 496 7.08 18.83 16.43
C SER A 496 7.42 18.37 17.85
N ARG A 497 8.64 17.86 18.09
CA ARG A 497 9.08 17.41 19.42
C ARG A 497 9.60 18.57 20.26
N ARG A 498 10.30 19.53 19.66
CA ARG A 498 10.76 20.75 20.34
C ARG A 498 9.59 21.62 20.78
N GLN A 499 8.63 21.84 19.87
CA GLN A 499 7.38 22.55 20.16
C GLN A 499 6.55 21.85 21.25
N ALA A 500 6.56 20.53 21.33
CA ALA A 500 5.89 19.80 22.41
C ALA A 500 6.53 19.98 23.80
N GLY A 501 7.82 20.34 23.87
CA GLY A 501 8.54 20.63 25.12
C GLY A 501 8.32 22.06 25.62
N ILE A 502 8.01 22.98 24.71
CA ILE A 502 7.64 24.36 25.01
C ILE A 502 6.12 24.40 25.05
N ALA A 503 5.54 24.10 26.21
CA ALA A 503 4.09 24.16 26.39
C ALA A 503 3.59 25.59 26.20
N GLN A 504 3.26 25.97 24.96
CA GLN A 504 2.31 27.02 24.71
C GLN A 504 1.40 26.65 23.55
N ILE A 505 0.13 26.79 23.88
CA ILE A 505 -1.05 26.48 23.10
C ILE A 505 -1.06 27.42 21.90
N GLU A 506 -0.43 27.02 20.79
CA GLU A 506 -0.81 27.59 19.51
C GLU A 506 -2.07 26.88 19.01
N ASN A 507 -3.18 27.55 19.29
CA ASN A 507 -4.52 27.25 18.81
C ASN A 507 -4.66 27.58 17.31
N THR A 508 -3.70 27.20 16.48
CA THR A 508 -3.83 27.29 15.02
C THR A 508 -4.71 26.14 14.52
N GLY A 509 -6.03 26.27 14.75
CA GLY A 509 -7.05 25.40 14.17
C GLY A 509 -7.71 24.39 15.13
N GLY A 510 -7.59 24.55 16.44
CA GLY A 510 -8.35 23.78 17.45
C GLY A 510 -7.97 22.31 17.63
N LYS A 511 -6.97 21.78 16.91
CA LYS A 511 -6.48 20.41 17.07
C LYS A 511 -5.27 20.37 18.00
N LYS A 512 -5.33 19.55 19.05
CA LYS A 512 -4.22 19.35 19.98
C LYS A 512 -3.07 18.61 19.28
N MET A 513 -2.06 19.36 18.80
CA MET A 513 -0.90 18.81 18.13
C MET A 513 0.20 18.50 19.17
N GLY A 514 0.49 17.22 19.38
CA GLY A 514 1.62 16.75 20.20
C GLY A 514 2.86 16.41 19.35
N PRO A 515 3.88 15.78 19.96
CA PRO A 515 5.03 15.28 19.21
C PRO A 515 4.58 14.18 18.24
N CYS A 516 5.04 14.23 16.98
CA CYS A 516 4.68 13.21 16.01
C CYS A 516 5.11 11.82 16.49
N GLU A 517 4.22 10.83 16.34
CA GLU A 517 4.43 9.48 16.86
C GLU A 517 4.96 8.49 15.81
N ALA A 518 4.62 8.73 14.54
CA ALA A 518 4.99 7.94 13.38
C ALA A 518 4.95 8.70 12.05
N VAL A 519 5.57 8.10 11.03
CA VAL A 519 5.53 8.55 9.64
C VAL A 519 4.89 7.49 8.75
N VAL A 520 3.91 7.85 7.93
CA VAL A 520 3.28 6.96 6.94
C VAL A 520 3.51 7.55 5.55
N ILE A 521 4.11 6.77 4.65
CA ILE A 521 4.42 7.19 3.27
C ILE A 521 3.64 6.36 2.24
N ILE A 522 3.03 7.08 1.30
CA ILE A 522 2.37 6.53 0.11
C ILE A 522 3.07 7.10 -1.13
N SER A 523 3.84 6.24 -1.79
CA SER A 523 4.73 6.62 -2.89
C SER A 523 5.14 5.38 -3.69
N ASN A 524 5.79 5.56 -4.85
CA ASN A 524 6.41 4.47 -5.60
C ASN A 524 7.47 3.69 -4.77
N GLN A 525 7.82 2.49 -5.25
CA GLN A 525 8.72 1.56 -4.55
C GLN A 525 10.07 2.16 -4.19
N LYS A 526 10.70 2.90 -5.11
CA LYS A 526 12.04 3.46 -4.91
C LYS A 526 12.05 4.51 -3.79
N VAL A 527 11.11 5.44 -3.83
CA VAL A 527 11.02 6.53 -2.85
C VAL A 527 10.54 6.00 -1.51
N THR A 528 9.54 5.11 -1.47
CA THR A 528 9.08 4.44 -0.24
C THR A 528 10.24 3.76 0.48
N ARG A 529 11.03 2.95 -0.25
CA ARG A 529 12.22 2.29 0.33
C ARG A 529 13.25 3.31 0.84
N LYS A 530 13.54 4.36 0.07
CA LYS A 530 14.51 5.40 0.46
C LYS A 530 14.08 6.09 1.75
N VAL A 531 12.83 6.52 1.84
CA VAL A 531 12.30 7.28 2.98
C VAL A 531 12.16 6.40 4.22
N VAL A 532 11.54 5.22 4.09
CA VAL A 532 11.39 4.30 5.23
C VAL A 532 12.75 3.90 5.79
N TYR A 533 13.69 3.47 4.94
CA TYR A 533 15.06 3.15 5.40
C TYR A 533 15.76 4.37 5.99
N GLY A 534 15.63 5.54 5.35
CA GLY A 534 16.27 6.78 5.78
C GLY A 534 15.84 7.24 7.16
N LEU A 535 14.55 7.09 7.49
CA LEU A 535 13.97 7.47 8.78
C LEU A 535 14.16 6.38 9.84
N GLU A 536 13.90 5.11 9.51
CA GLU A 536 14.06 4.00 10.47
C GLU A 536 15.52 3.81 10.90
N SER A 537 16.49 4.03 10.00
CA SER A 537 17.91 4.01 10.36
C SER A 537 18.34 5.17 11.28
N ARG A 538 17.47 6.15 11.51
CA ARG A 538 17.64 7.25 12.47
C ARG A 538 16.78 7.09 13.73
N GLY A 539 15.99 6.02 13.81
CA GLY A 539 15.11 5.73 14.94
C GLY A 539 13.71 6.35 14.82
N ILE A 540 13.37 6.91 13.66
CA ILE A 540 12.02 7.42 13.39
C ILE A 540 11.17 6.26 12.84
N PRO A 541 10.05 5.90 13.49
CA PRO A 541 9.17 4.84 13.01
C PRO A 541 8.45 5.27 11.74
N ALA A 542 8.81 4.63 10.62
CA ALA A 542 8.23 4.88 9.31
C ALA A 542 7.56 3.63 8.72
N TYR A 543 6.44 3.85 8.04
CA TYR A 543 5.59 2.80 7.46
C TYR A 543 5.24 3.15 6.02
N GLY A 544 5.32 2.18 5.12
CA GLY A 544 5.04 2.39 3.71
C GLY A 544 4.69 1.10 3.00
N ALA A 545 4.08 1.22 1.82
CA ALA A 545 3.59 0.08 1.07
C ALA A 545 4.70 -0.93 0.77
N ILE A 546 4.36 -2.21 0.89
CA ILE A 546 5.19 -3.31 0.40
C ILE A 546 4.73 -3.60 -1.03
N PHE A 547 5.70 -3.74 -1.92
CA PHE A 547 5.48 -4.05 -3.32
C PHE A 547 5.71 -5.55 -3.49
N ASP A 548 4.73 -6.32 -3.03
CA ASP A 548 4.67 -7.77 -3.05
C ASP A 548 3.47 -8.29 -3.85
N SER A 549 2.92 -7.46 -4.75
CA SER A 549 1.92 -7.77 -5.77
C SER A 549 2.50 -8.58 -6.92
#